data_AF-A0A4Q3A1S5-F1
#
_entry.id   AF-A0A4Q3A1S5-F1
#
_cell.length_a   1.000
_cell.length_b   1.000
_cell.length_c   1.000
_cell.angle_alpha   90.00
_cell.angle_beta   90.00
_cell.angle_gamma   90.00
#
_symmetry.space_group_name_H-M   'P 1'
#
loop_
_entity.id
_entity.type
_entity.pdbx_description
1 polymer ?
#
loop_
_entity_poly.entity_id
_entity_poly.type
_entity_poly.pdbx_seq_one_letter_code
_entity_poly.pdbx_strand_id
1 'polypeptide(L)'
;MPGYRVPTNLELVERADAIVLARVDDAGPSGMAEIRKARLVPVASLKGSGLPLTIRFDDAVLSNEQMEARASDPRNLVDTNPDAFGGSCNRYLFDKGMLLVVFLLRDGTEMVADRSPFARTLEDVPSADALWVKAVKTYVEIGGLSKQKRRKEIARRRDMLSYELDDADSRLLALELARALREARN
;
A
#
# COMPACT_ATOMS: atom_id res chain seq x y z
N MET A 1 -8.76 -20.32 -4.25
CA MET A 1 -8.35 -20.68 -5.63
C MET A 1 -7.06 -21.47 -5.55
N PRO A 2 -6.96 -22.65 -6.19
CA PRO A 2 -5.69 -23.36 -6.27
C PRO A 2 -4.61 -22.46 -6.90
N GLY A 3 -3.49 -22.26 -6.21
CA GLY A 3 -2.33 -21.53 -6.74
C GLY A 3 -2.27 -20.02 -6.47
N TYR A 4 -3.28 -19.40 -5.82
CA TYR A 4 -3.15 -18.00 -5.42
C TYR A 4 -2.22 -17.85 -4.21
N ARG A 5 -1.32 -16.86 -4.28
CA ARG A 5 -0.50 -16.39 -3.17
C ARG A 5 -0.66 -14.88 -3.05
N VAL A 6 -0.79 -14.38 -1.83
CA VAL A 6 -0.78 -12.93 -1.55
C VAL A 6 0.57 -12.36 -2.01
N PRO A 7 0.58 -11.33 -2.88
CA PRO A 7 1.81 -10.68 -3.32
C PRO A 7 2.58 -10.09 -2.14
N THR A 8 3.90 -10.21 -2.19
CA THR A 8 4.82 -9.55 -1.26
C THR A 8 4.87 -8.05 -1.53
N ASN A 9 5.34 -7.25 -0.56
CA ASN A 9 5.49 -5.80 -0.73
C ASN A 9 6.41 -5.46 -1.91
N LEU A 10 7.47 -6.24 -2.13
CA LEU A 10 8.35 -6.08 -3.29
C LEU A 10 7.59 -6.34 -4.60
N GLU A 11 6.83 -7.42 -4.69
CA GLU A 11 6.03 -7.74 -5.90
C GLU A 11 4.95 -6.68 -6.17
N LEU A 12 4.29 -6.16 -5.13
CA LEU A 12 3.36 -5.04 -5.24
C LEU A 12 4.05 -3.81 -5.85
N VAL A 13 5.23 -3.46 -5.32
CA VAL A 13 5.99 -2.31 -5.81
C VAL A 13 6.48 -2.54 -7.23
N GLU A 14 6.93 -3.74 -7.58
CA GLU A 14 7.45 -4.05 -8.91
C GLU A 14 6.37 -3.92 -9.98
N ARG A 15 5.18 -4.47 -9.75
CA ARG A 15 4.09 -4.50 -10.74
C ARG A 15 3.31 -3.20 -10.87
N ALA A 16 3.30 -2.36 -9.84
CA ALA A 16 2.52 -1.12 -9.87
C ALA A 16 3.05 -0.14 -10.93
N ASP A 17 2.17 0.43 -11.76
CA ASP A 17 2.54 1.47 -12.72
C ASP A 17 2.84 2.80 -12.03
N ALA A 18 2.14 3.08 -10.93
CA ALA A 18 2.45 4.18 -10.02
C ALA A 18 2.10 3.81 -8.59
N ILE A 19 2.71 4.52 -7.64
CA ILE A 19 2.36 4.42 -6.22
C ILE A 19 2.29 5.83 -5.70
N VAL A 20 1.21 6.15 -4.98
CA VAL A 20 0.98 7.51 -4.47
C VAL A 20 0.59 7.49 -3.01
N LEU A 21 0.84 8.60 -2.34
CA LEU A 21 0.06 8.97 -1.18
C LEU A 21 -1.23 9.65 -1.66
N ALA A 22 -2.38 9.25 -1.14
CA ALA A 22 -3.67 9.84 -1.44
C ALA A 22 -4.45 10.11 -0.16
N ARG A 23 -5.24 11.18 -0.15
CA ARG A 23 -6.17 11.49 0.94
C ARG A 23 -7.57 11.03 0.55
N VAL A 24 -8.28 10.43 1.51
CA VAL A 24 -9.68 10.05 1.34
C VAL A 24 -10.56 11.28 1.46
N ASP A 25 -11.42 11.49 0.47
CA ASP A 25 -12.40 12.56 0.41
C ASP A 25 -13.80 12.02 0.06
N ASP A 26 -14.80 12.88 0.18
CA ASP A 26 -16.20 12.57 -0.05
C ASP A 26 -16.56 12.73 -1.53
N ALA A 27 -17.02 11.62 -2.14
CA ALA A 27 -17.48 11.60 -3.53
C ALA A 27 -19.00 11.85 -3.67
N GLY A 28 -19.71 12.01 -2.55
CA GLY A 28 -21.16 12.19 -2.52
C GLY A 28 -21.92 10.87 -2.26
N PRO A 29 -23.25 10.90 -2.41
CA PRO A 29 -24.09 9.73 -2.17
C PRO A 29 -23.78 8.62 -3.17
N SER A 30 -23.84 7.38 -2.71
CA SER A 30 -23.91 6.23 -3.60
C SER A 30 -25.33 6.07 -4.17
N GLY A 31 -25.49 5.24 -5.20
CA GLY A 31 -26.83 4.86 -5.70
C GLY A 31 -27.66 4.03 -4.70
N MET A 32 -27.08 3.61 -3.58
CA MET A 32 -27.78 3.00 -2.45
C MET A 32 -27.99 4.05 -1.37
N ALA A 33 -29.22 4.14 -0.85
CA ALA A 33 -29.54 5.05 0.25
C ALA A 33 -28.59 4.79 1.44
N GLU A 34 -28.18 5.86 2.14
CA GLU A 34 -27.34 5.84 3.35
C GLU A 34 -25.85 5.49 3.18
N ILE A 35 -25.40 5.07 1.99
CA ILE A 35 -23.97 4.83 1.72
C ILE A 35 -23.38 6.02 0.96
N ARG A 36 -22.25 6.55 1.45
CA ARG A 36 -21.46 7.58 0.75
C ARG A 36 -20.24 6.97 0.08
N LYS A 37 -19.94 7.41 -1.13
CA LYS A 37 -18.73 6.98 -1.86
C LYS A 37 -17.51 7.75 -1.38
N ALA A 38 -16.38 7.07 -1.31
CA ALA A 38 -15.09 7.67 -1.06
C ALA A 38 -14.39 7.98 -2.40
N ARG A 39 -13.66 9.09 -2.46
CA ARG A 39 -12.74 9.44 -3.56
C ARG A 39 -11.33 9.50 -3.00
N LEU A 40 -10.38 8.95 -3.75
CA LEU A 40 -8.95 9.05 -3.42
C LEU A 40 -8.35 10.25 -4.16
N VAL A 41 -7.83 11.22 -3.41
CA VAL A 41 -7.21 12.44 -3.94
C VAL A 41 -5.70 12.33 -3.77
N PRO A 42 -4.91 12.14 -4.85
CA PRO A 42 -3.46 12.02 -4.76
C PRO A 42 -2.81 13.30 -4.21
N VAL A 43 -1.86 13.14 -3.29
CA VAL A 43 -1.14 14.25 -2.64
C VAL A 43 0.38 14.19 -2.82
N ALA A 44 0.95 13.00 -3.04
CA ALA A 44 2.38 12.85 -3.37
C ALA A 44 2.64 11.57 -4.18
N SER A 45 3.64 11.59 -5.05
CA SER A 45 4.07 10.41 -5.79
C SER A 45 5.19 9.69 -5.03
N LEU A 46 5.08 8.38 -4.90
CA LEU A 46 6.12 7.49 -4.37
C LEU A 46 6.80 6.68 -5.48
N LYS A 47 6.07 6.41 -6.58
CA LYS A 47 6.57 5.78 -7.82
C LYS A 47 5.80 6.36 -9.01
N GLY A 48 6.51 6.61 -10.11
CA GLY A 48 5.95 7.14 -11.35
C GLY A 48 6.36 8.60 -11.59
N SER A 49 6.03 9.13 -12.77
CA SER A 49 6.48 10.46 -13.23
C SER A 49 5.58 11.63 -12.82
N GLY A 50 4.47 11.37 -12.10
CA GLY A 50 3.54 12.41 -11.69
C GLY A 50 2.40 11.91 -10.82
N LEU A 51 1.53 12.84 -10.41
CA LEU A 51 0.27 12.53 -9.75
C LEU A 51 -0.82 12.25 -10.78
N PRO A 52 -1.56 11.14 -10.68
CA PRO A 52 -2.73 10.95 -11.52
C PRO A 52 -3.80 11.99 -11.18
N LEU A 53 -4.53 12.46 -12.18
CA LEU A 53 -5.64 13.40 -11.98
C LEU A 53 -6.81 12.72 -11.28
N THR A 54 -7.05 11.46 -11.62
CA THR A 54 -8.11 10.61 -11.07
C THR A 54 -7.54 9.24 -10.72
N ILE A 55 -8.01 8.68 -9.61
CA ILE A 55 -7.85 7.28 -9.27
C ILE A 55 -9.23 6.65 -9.31
N ARG A 56 -9.41 5.64 -10.16
CA ARG A 56 -10.65 4.86 -10.17
C ARG A 56 -10.57 3.77 -9.10
N PHE A 57 -11.54 3.80 -8.20
CA PHE A 57 -11.74 2.76 -7.20
C PHE A 57 -13.22 2.69 -6.81
N ASP A 58 -13.99 1.95 -7.61
CA ASP A 58 -15.47 2.04 -7.63
C ASP A 58 -16.15 1.54 -6.35
N ASP A 59 -15.47 0.69 -5.58
CA ASP A 59 -16.00 0.08 -4.34
C ASP A 59 -15.64 0.85 -3.08
N ALA A 60 -14.96 1.99 -3.19
CA ALA A 60 -14.58 2.81 -2.04
C ALA A 60 -15.82 3.44 -1.38
N VAL A 61 -15.97 3.21 -0.07
CA VAL A 61 -17.07 3.70 0.75
C VAL A 61 -16.52 4.47 1.95
N LEU A 62 -17.19 5.56 2.30
CA LEU A 62 -16.92 6.27 3.56
C LEU A 62 -17.57 5.53 4.72
N SER A 63 -16.84 5.43 5.83
CA SER A 63 -17.39 4.97 7.10
C SER A 63 -18.54 5.85 7.59
N ASN A 64 -19.37 5.26 8.44
CA ASN A 64 -20.47 5.91 9.14
C ASN A 64 -20.72 5.21 10.49
N GLU A 65 -21.78 5.60 11.19
CA GLU A 65 -22.11 5.04 12.52
C GLU A 65 -22.41 3.52 12.50
N GLN A 66 -22.76 2.96 11.34
CA GLN A 66 -23.08 1.54 11.17
C GLN A 66 -21.91 0.73 10.61
N MET A 67 -20.96 1.39 9.93
CA MET A 67 -19.82 0.80 9.25
C MET A 67 -18.56 1.60 9.59
N GLU A 68 -17.84 1.17 10.62
CA GLU A 68 -16.58 1.80 11.04
C GLU A 68 -15.39 1.21 10.27
N ALA A 69 -14.54 2.09 9.73
CA ALA A 69 -13.30 1.68 9.07
C ALA A 69 -12.28 1.22 10.12
N ARG A 70 -11.54 0.14 9.86
CA ARG A 70 -10.50 -0.33 10.79
C ARG A 70 -9.12 0.10 10.33
N ALA A 71 -8.43 0.89 11.15
CA ALA A 71 -7.04 1.25 10.88
C ALA A 71 -6.13 0.01 10.90
N SER A 72 -5.11 0.00 10.05
CA SER A 72 -4.02 -0.97 10.18
C SER A 72 -3.14 -0.64 11.38
N ASP A 73 -2.39 -1.64 11.88
CA ASP A 73 -1.29 -1.36 12.80
C ASP A 73 -0.15 -0.65 12.03
N PRO A 74 0.19 0.61 12.38
CA PRO A 74 1.19 1.38 11.66
C PRO A 74 2.61 0.81 11.78
N ARG A 75 2.86 -0.09 12.74
CA ARG A 75 4.16 -0.77 12.94
C ARG A 75 4.20 -2.17 12.33
N ASN A 76 3.14 -2.59 11.66
CA ASN A 76 3.05 -3.89 11.00
C ASN A 76 3.21 -3.72 9.48
N LEU A 77 4.13 -4.46 8.85
CA LEU A 77 4.38 -4.45 7.39
C LEU A 77 3.92 -5.74 6.68
N VAL A 78 3.35 -6.69 7.42
CA VAL A 78 3.07 -8.06 6.94
C VAL A 78 1.58 -8.35 6.89
N ASP A 79 0.87 -8.09 7.99
CA ASP A 79 -0.51 -8.56 8.12
C ASP A 79 -1.47 -7.70 7.31
N THR A 80 -2.45 -8.35 6.70
CA THR A 80 -3.51 -7.71 5.93
C THR A 80 -4.33 -6.79 6.83
N ASN A 81 -4.81 -5.67 6.27
CA ASN A 81 -5.77 -4.82 6.96
C ASN A 81 -7.04 -5.60 7.38
N PRO A 82 -7.57 -5.42 8.60
CA PRO A 82 -8.73 -6.16 9.09
C PRO A 82 -9.99 -6.07 8.22
N ASP A 83 -10.21 -4.95 7.51
CA ASP A 83 -11.40 -4.75 6.67
C ASP A 83 -11.41 -5.66 5.44
N ALA A 84 -10.26 -6.19 5.02
CA ALA A 84 -10.19 -7.16 3.92
C ALA A 84 -10.95 -8.46 4.22
N PHE A 85 -11.14 -8.80 5.51
CA PHE A 85 -11.91 -9.97 5.93
C PHE A 85 -13.42 -9.71 5.98
N GLY A 86 -13.86 -8.47 5.74
CA GLY A 86 -15.27 -8.06 5.75
C GLY A 86 -16.10 -8.46 4.53
N GLY A 87 -15.56 -9.30 3.63
CA GLY A 87 -16.33 -9.93 2.54
C GLY A 87 -15.89 -9.60 1.10
N SER A 88 -15.07 -8.57 0.88
CA SER A 88 -14.60 -8.17 -0.46
C SER A 88 -13.13 -8.56 -0.76
N CYS A 89 -12.50 -9.27 0.19
CA CYS A 89 -11.08 -9.64 0.19
C CYS A 89 -10.11 -8.45 0.04
N ASN A 90 -10.61 -7.21 0.06
CA ASN A 90 -9.87 -5.98 -0.12
C ASN A 90 -10.40 -4.96 0.88
N ARG A 91 -9.56 -4.01 1.30
CA ARG A 91 -10.07 -2.87 2.06
C ARG A 91 -10.95 -2.01 1.13
N TYR A 92 -12.15 -1.66 1.58
CA TYR A 92 -13.10 -0.85 0.82
C TYR A 92 -13.77 0.26 1.65
N LEU A 93 -13.57 0.24 2.97
CA LEU A 93 -14.15 1.19 3.92
C LEU A 93 -13.06 2.12 4.48
N PHE A 94 -13.36 3.42 4.52
CA PHE A 94 -12.38 4.44 4.89
C PHE A 94 -13.01 5.59 5.66
N ASP A 95 -12.28 6.11 6.64
CA ASP A 95 -12.63 7.40 7.24
C ASP A 95 -12.22 8.55 6.32
N LYS A 96 -13.08 9.58 6.26
CA LYS A 96 -12.75 10.82 5.56
C LYS A 96 -11.46 11.43 6.15
N GLY A 97 -10.54 11.82 5.28
CA GLY A 97 -9.27 12.44 5.67
C GLY A 97 -8.13 11.45 5.91
N MET A 98 -8.37 10.13 5.93
CA MET A 98 -7.31 9.13 5.98
C MET A 98 -6.26 9.37 4.88
N LEU A 99 -5.00 9.21 5.23
CA LEU A 99 -3.88 9.21 4.29
C LEU A 99 -3.55 7.76 3.94
N LEU A 100 -3.54 7.44 2.64
CA LEU A 100 -3.31 6.10 2.15
C LEU A 100 -2.06 6.03 1.27
N VAL A 101 -1.30 4.95 1.37
CA VAL A 101 -0.43 4.47 0.30
C VAL A 101 -1.29 3.66 -0.66
N VAL A 102 -1.32 4.08 -1.92
CA VAL A 102 -2.16 3.48 -2.96
C VAL A 102 -1.29 2.95 -4.09
N PHE A 103 -1.39 1.65 -4.34
CA PHE A 103 -0.77 0.99 -5.49
C PHE A 103 -1.70 1.07 -6.68
N LEU A 104 -1.19 1.56 -7.80
CA LEU A 104 -1.98 1.82 -9.00
C LEU A 104 -1.50 0.96 -10.16
N LEU A 105 -2.46 0.43 -10.90
CA LEU A 105 -2.26 -0.18 -12.20
C LEU A 105 -2.84 0.73 -13.27
N ARG A 106 -2.32 0.64 -14.49
CA ARG A 106 -2.84 1.35 -15.66
C ARG A 106 -3.91 0.51 -16.34
N ASP A 107 -5.08 1.11 -16.55
CA ASP A 107 -6.18 0.52 -17.33
C ASP A 107 -6.55 1.50 -18.45
N GLY A 108 -6.04 1.24 -19.66
CA GLY A 108 -6.12 2.17 -20.77
C GLY A 108 -5.46 3.52 -20.45
N THR A 109 -6.28 4.57 -20.34
CA THR A 109 -5.83 5.93 -20.00
C THR A 109 -5.97 6.26 -18.52
N GLU A 110 -6.63 5.41 -17.74
CA GLU A 110 -6.93 5.63 -16.33
C GLU A 110 -5.93 4.92 -15.42
N MET A 111 -5.83 5.41 -14.18
CA MET A 111 -5.14 4.73 -13.10
C MET A 111 -6.16 4.13 -12.15
N VAL A 112 -6.04 2.83 -11.89
CA VAL A 112 -6.96 2.07 -11.05
C VAL A 112 -6.24 1.60 -9.80
N ALA A 113 -6.92 1.61 -8.65
CA ALA A 113 -6.37 0.99 -7.44
C ALA A 113 -6.20 -0.52 -7.66
N ASP A 114 -5.05 -1.07 -7.25
CA ASP A 114 -4.81 -2.51 -7.27
C ASP A 114 -5.71 -3.22 -6.26
N ARG A 115 -6.33 -4.32 -6.68
CA ARG A 115 -7.37 -5.05 -5.92
C ARG A 115 -6.98 -6.49 -5.61
N SER A 116 -5.69 -6.75 -5.46
CA SER A 116 -5.20 -8.09 -5.18
C SER A 116 -5.68 -8.57 -3.80
N PRO A 117 -6.40 -9.71 -3.74
CA PRO A 117 -6.99 -10.21 -2.50
C PRO A 117 -6.00 -10.30 -1.33
N PHE A 118 -6.37 -9.71 -0.20
CA PHE A 118 -5.62 -9.66 1.06
C PHE A 118 -4.25 -8.95 0.97
N ALA A 119 -3.94 -8.33 -0.16
CA ALA A 119 -2.77 -7.50 -0.31
C ALA A 119 -3.01 -6.11 0.29
N ARG A 120 -1.92 -5.46 0.68
CA ARG A 120 -1.92 -4.12 1.27
C ARG A 120 -1.74 -3.05 0.18
N THR A 121 -2.68 -3.02 -0.75
CA THR A 121 -2.65 -2.12 -1.91
C THR A 121 -3.26 -0.73 -1.63
N LEU A 122 -3.98 -0.61 -0.52
CA LEU A 122 -4.70 0.57 -0.05
C LEU A 122 -4.47 0.71 1.47
N GLU A 123 -3.26 1.11 1.82
CA GLU A 123 -2.78 1.04 3.21
C GLU A 123 -2.88 2.40 3.88
N ASP A 124 -3.59 2.49 5.01
CA ASP A 124 -3.64 3.71 5.80
C ASP A 124 -2.33 3.95 6.55
N VAL A 125 -1.87 5.20 6.53
CA VAL A 125 -0.64 5.64 7.16
C VAL A 125 -0.89 6.88 7.99
N PRO A 126 -0.25 7.03 9.17
CA PRO A 126 -0.44 8.20 10.01
C PRO A 126 0.20 9.47 9.40
N SER A 127 1.17 9.31 8.51
CA SER A 127 1.95 10.42 7.96
C SER A 127 2.75 10.02 6.71
N ALA A 128 3.32 11.02 6.01
CA ALA A 128 4.13 10.81 4.81
C ALA A 128 5.55 10.26 5.08
N ASP A 129 5.93 10.15 6.36
CA ASP A 129 7.19 9.58 6.85
C ASP A 129 6.97 8.28 7.64
N ALA A 130 5.75 7.74 7.67
CA ALA A 130 5.44 6.49 8.35
C ALA A 130 6.26 5.30 7.81
N LEU A 131 6.42 4.26 8.64
CA LEU A 131 7.13 3.01 8.32
C LEU A 131 6.74 2.43 6.94
N TRP A 132 5.45 2.40 6.62
CA TRP A 132 4.95 1.89 5.35
C TRP A 132 5.44 2.70 4.15
N VAL A 133 5.48 4.02 4.29
CA VAL A 133 5.99 4.92 3.25
C VAL A 133 7.51 4.74 3.07
N LYS A 134 8.25 4.59 4.17
CA LYS A 134 9.70 4.25 4.13
C LYS A 134 9.95 2.92 3.44
N ALA A 135 9.12 1.91 3.71
CA ALA A 135 9.22 0.58 3.09
C ALA A 135 8.97 0.64 1.58
N VAL A 136 7.93 1.34 1.14
CA VAL A 136 7.65 1.53 -0.29
C VAL A 136 8.78 2.25 -0.99
N LYS A 137 9.25 3.39 -0.46
CA LYS A 137 10.38 4.13 -1.05
C LYS A 137 11.61 3.24 -1.20
N THR A 138 11.90 2.46 -0.16
CA THR A 138 13.00 1.48 -0.19
C THR A 138 12.83 0.46 -1.31
N TYR A 139 11.65 -0.13 -1.45
CA TYR A 139 11.39 -1.11 -2.52
C TYR A 139 11.30 -0.49 -3.91
N VAL A 140 10.90 0.77 -4.05
CA VAL A 140 10.90 1.48 -5.33
C VAL A 140 12.33 1.64 -5.84
N GLU A 141 13.25 2.08 -4.97
CA GLU A 141 14.66 2.20 -5.30
C GLU A 141 15.29 0.85 -5.66
N ILE A 142 14.95 -0.20 -4.91
CA ILE A 142 15.42 -1.57 -5.18
C ILE A 142 14.84 -2.09 -6.50
N GLY A 143 13.55 -1.85 -6.76
CA GLY A 143 12.84 -2.30 -7.95
C GLY A 143 13.45 -1.75 -9.25
N GLY A 144 14.08 -0.57 -9.20
CA GLY A 144 14.84 0.01 -10.32
C GLY A 144 16.13 -0.73 -10.68
N LEU A 145 16.59 -1.68 -9.86
CA LEU A 145 17.82 -2.43 -10.09
C LEU A 145 17.59 -3.71 -10.90
N SER A 146 18.64 -4.23 -11.54
CA SER A 146 18.61 -5.57 -12.14
C SER A 146 18.44 -6.66 -11.07
N LYS A 147 17.86 -7.81 -11.42
CA LYS A 147 17.60 -8.92 -10.48
C LYS A 147 18.83 -9.32 -9.65
N GLN A 148 20.01 -9.37 -10.28
CA GLN A 148 21.27 -9.69 -9.60
C GLN A 148 21.68 -8.61 -8.57
N LYS A 149 21.43 -7.34 -8.88
CA LYS A 149 21.73 -6.20 -8.00
C LYS A 149 20.69 -6.07 -6.87
N ARG A 150 19.41 -6.37 -7.13
CA ARG A 150 18.31 -6.32 -6.14
C ARG A 150 18.64 -7.08 -4.87
N ARG A 151 19.01 -8.36 -4.99
CA ARG A 151 19.29 -9.21 -3.82
C ARG A 151 20.45 -8.67 -2.97
N LYS A 152 21.53 -8.22 -3.63
CA LYS A 152 22.68 -7.61 -2.94
C LYS A 152 22.27 -6.32 -2.22
N GLU A 153 21.45 -5.50 -2.87
CA GLU A 153 20.97 -4.25 -2.29
C GLU A 153 20.03 -4.47 -1.10
N ILE A 154 19.09 -5.41 -1.19
CA ILE A 154 18.22 -5.79 -0.06
C ILE A 154 19.06 -6.23 1.14
N ALA A 155 20.08 -7.09 0.91
CA ALA A 155 20.97 -7.53 1.98
C ALA A 155 21.78 -6.37 2.59
N ARG A 156 22.35 -5.50 1.76
CA ARG A 156 23.12 -4.33 2.20
C ARG A 156 22.26 -3.39 3.06
N ARG A 157 21.04 -3.07 2.62
CA ARG A 157 20.12 -2.20 3.36
C ARG A 157 19.64 -2.82 4.67
N ARG A 158 19.30 -4.12 4.66
CA ARG A 158 18.96 -4.86 5.89
C ARG A 158 20.07 -4.72 6.92
N ASP A 159 21.32 -4.93 6.51
CA ASP A 159 22.46 -4.90 7.42
C ASP A 159 22.66 -3.48 7.97
N MET A 160 22.63 -2.45 7.13
CA MET A 160 22.70 -1.06 7.58
C MET A 160 21.59 -0.71 8.58
N LEU A 161 20.33 -1.02 8.25
CA LEU A 161 19.17 -0.70 9.10
C LEU A 161 19.15 -1.50 10.41
N SER A 162 19.86 -2.63 10.48
CA SER A 162 19.99 -3.42 11.71
C SER A 162 20.92 -2.77 12.73
N TYR A 163 21.80 -1.86 12.29
CA TYR A 163 22.72 -1.11 13.14
C TYR A 163 22.30 0.35 13.36
N GLU A 164 21.25 0.81 12.67
CA GLU A 164 20.67 2.15 12.86
C GLU A 164 19.84 2.19 14.14
N LEU A 165 20.17 3.11 15.04
CA LEU A 165 19.59 3.21 16.38
C LEU A 165 18.70 4.44 16.55
N ASP A 166 18.87 5.46 15.70
CA ASP A 166 18.19 6.75 15.87
C ASP A 166 16.78 6.76 15.26
N ASP A 167 16.50 5.86 14.32
CA ASP A 167 15.17 5.68 13.72
C ASP A 167 14.48 4.42 14.27
N ALA A 168 13.38 4.63 15.01
CA ALA A 168 12.55 3.57 15.61
C ALA A 168 11.91 2.60 14.60
N ASP A 169 11.92 2.96 13.30
CA ASP A 169 11.42 2.13 12.21
C ASP A 169 12.50 1.25 11.58
N SER A 170 13.78 1.60 11.73
CA SER A 170 14.90 0.91 11.04
C SER A 170 14.93 -0.58 11.31
N ARG A 171 14.72 -0.99 12.57
CA ARG A 171 14.68 -2.41 12.94
C ARG A 171 13.51 -3.16 12.26
N LEU A 172 12.33 -2.55 12.18
CA LEU A 172 11.16 -3.16 11.52
C LEU A 172 11.39 -3.27 10.02
N LEU A 173 11.98 -2.23 9.41
CA LEU A 173 12.32 -2.24 8.00
C LEU A 173 13.40 -3.29 7.68
N ALA A 174 14.39 -3.48 8.56
CA ALA A 174 15.37 -4.55 8.43
C ALA A 174 14.73 -5.95 8.49
N LEU A 175 13.77 -6.17 9.39
CA LEU A 175 13.02 -7.43 9.48
C LEU A 175 12.22 -7.71 8.21
N GLU A 176 11.60 -6.67 7.63
CA GLU A 176 10.88 -6.75 6.37
C GLU A 176 11.82 -7.10 5.20
N LEU A 177 12.98 -6.45 5.08
CA LEU A 177 13.97 -6.79 4.06
C LEU A 177 14.54 -8.20 4.23
N ALA A 178 14.72 -8.65 5.48
CA ALA A 178 15.10 -10.03 5.77
C ALA A 178 14.02 -11.03 5.33
N ARG A 179 12.73 -10.68 5.43
CA ARG A 179 11.62 -11.49 4.91
C ARG A 179 11.65 -11.57 3.39
N ALA A 180 11.80 -10.44 2.70
CA ALA A 180 11.90 -10.40 1.24
C ALA A 180 13.05 -11.28 0.70
N LEU A 181 14.20 -11.33 1.39
CA LEU A 181 15.32 -12.21 1.03
C LEU A 181 15.02 -13.71 1.16
N ARG A 182 14.09 -14.09 2.05
CA ARG A 182 13.64 -15.48 2.20
C ARG A 182 12.62 -15.82 1.12
N GLU A 183 11.68 -14.92 0.86
CA GLU A 183 10.63 -15.11 -0.15
C GLU A 183 11.21 -15.22 -1.56
N ALA A 184 12.27 -14.46 -1.89
CA ALA A 184 12.96 -14.54 -3.17
C ALA A 184 13.79 -15.82 -3.40
N ARG A 185 13.81 -16.77 -2.45
CA ARG A 185 14.47 -18.08 -2.60
C ARG A 185 13.52 -19.20 -3.01
N ASN A 186 12.22 -18.97 -2.85
CA ASN A 186 11.16 -19.92 -3.18
C ASN A 186 10.56 -19.58 -4.55
#